data_AF-A0A5J6LHA3-F1
#
_entry.id   AF-A0A5J6LHA3-F1
#
_cell.length_a   1.000
_cell.length_b   1.000
_cell.length_c   1.000
_cell.angle_alpha   90.00
_cell.angle_beta   90.00
_cell.angle_gamma   90.00
#
_symmetry.space_group_name_H-M   'P 1'
#
loop_
_entity.id
_entity.type
_entity.pdbx_description
1 polymer ?
#
loop_
_entity_poly.entity_id
_entity_poly.type
_entity_poly.pdbx_seq_one_letter_code
_entity_poly.pdbx_strand_id
1 'polypeptide(L)'
;MSDKQVPEGELIYSAREIQQMLCRLSERASPITIYPDNSSCVLTTYIAGLDVQQGLIWLDAPLPQRRHHLIQARKLTLTSQYNGCLLTLPGIFMLPTTDKNGELVFTAAIPDSIYYLQRRRSYRAPVRPLLDIFASLPFADKVTVTGRLKDLSVDGCRIKLTGNLLDDFRDLSEVLPLSLTFPDSSCFSVDLSIVRADYASSGDYTQLGCCFTSLTAGQKQQLSRLVTDLQRDHINHVRNEGSTAGTPALFVPAEHKVVAGDRIGSATEVYSEQQTQSDLTNATSSNKKPVIPATAETAPIDIRRAHQSGITAIKSLITRLRSGQALPIEQAQEASQQLLQALRQDPQGLAILCCPRDSQTFLFQHSISFAISLAGTLSTQYGDQIKDEMLDGLILGGLCHELSRALLPDGIQSSQLELDKETRVALSATHMQLVSLLDALPDLARETLYIVRDCHERLDGSGLPNGHTDQALNRVSKLAAAVYAHEKLSQCRHNGDWHYHPLRAFKQLADRSDQFHQPSMRLLLKQHGKYPLGSTVLLNDETLALVLRQDDQQHPSHLRIVYNTRFNSLVPPRDLLLTDKNELQIERSANPLRYEISSQLLKLPLRI
;
A
#
# COMPACT_ATOMS: atom_id res chain seq x y z
N MET A 1 -4.06 41.02 -3.03
CA MET A 1 -5.42 40.57 -2.70
C MET A 1 -5.53 39.15 -3.21
N SER A 2 -5.41 38.16 -2.31
CA SER A 2 -5.48 36.75 -2.67
C SER A 2 -6.92 36.40 -3.02
N ASP A 3 -7.11 35.86 -4.22
CA ASP A 3 -8.38 35.32 -4.70
C ASP A 3 -8.89 34.29 -3.69
N LYS A 4 -10.03 34.55 -3.04
CA LYS A 4 -10.65 33.57 -2.14
C LYS A 4 -11.17 32.45 -3.04
N GLN A 5 -10.53 31.28 -3.00
CA GLN A 5 -11.10 30.08 -3.63
C GLN A 5 -12.50 29.84 -3.05
N VAL A 6 -13.52 30.15 -3.84
CA VAL A 6 -14.91 29.83 -3.51
C VAL A 6 -14.98 28.30 -3.48
N PRO A 7 -15.50 27.68 -2.39
CA PRO A 7 -15.64 26.24 -2.34
C PRO A 7 -16.51 25.75 -3.51
N GLU A 8 -15.95 24.88 -4.35
CA GLU A 8 -16.69 24.24 -5.45
C GLU A 8 -17.40 22.98 -4.93
N GLY A 9 -18.63 22.71 -5.40
CA GLY A 9 -19.30 21.43 -5.18
C GLY A 9 -20.79 21.54 -4.91
N GLU A 10 -21.46 20.38 -4.79
CA GLU A 10 -22.83 20.32 -4.26
C GLU A 10 -22.80 20.66 -2.77
N LEU A 11 -23.72 21.49 -2.34
CA LEU A 11 -23.82 21.91 -0.94
C LEU A 11 -24.79 20.97 -0.22
N ILE A 12 -24.25 20.14 0.68
CA ILE A 12 -25.02 19.20 1.49
C ILE A 12 -25.44 19.93 2.76
N TYR A 13 -26.74 20.03 3.00
CA TYR A 13 -27.35 20.64 4.20
C TYR A 13 -28.00 19.62 5.15
N SER A 14 -28.08 18.35 4.73
CA SER A 14 -28.71 17.30 5.54
C SER A 14 -27.83 16.96 6.74
N ALA A 15 -28.26 17.38 7.94
CA ALA A 15 -27.50 17.14 9.18
C ALA A 15 -27.14 15.65 9.37
N ARG A 16 -28.07 14.74 9.05
CA ARG A 16 -27.84 13.28 9.13
C ARG A 16 -26.75 12.83 8.16
N GLU A 17 -26.73 13.36 6.94
CA GLU A 17 -25.75 13.00 5.92
C GLU A 17 -24.36 13.55 6.27
N ILE A 18 -24.30 14.82 6.71
CA ILE A 18 -23.08 15.45 7.21
C ILE A 18 -22.48 14.61 8.34
N GLN A 19 -23.29 14.24 9.35
CA GLN A 19 -22.86 13.40 10.46
C GLN A 19 -22.31 12.03 9.99
N GLN A 20 -23.00 11.35 9.07
CA GLN A 20 -22.53 10.08 8.53
C GLN A 20 -21.18 10.21 7.81
N MET A 21 -20.99 11.28 7.03
CA MET A 21 -19.72 11.54 6.35
C MET A 21 -18.60 11.79 7.36
N LEU A 22 -18.84 12.60 8.38
CA LEU A 22 -17.85 12.89 9.43
C LEU A 22 -17.51 11.64 10.27
N CYS A 23 -18.51 10.83 10.65
CA CYS A 23 -18.28 9.56 11.36
C CYS A 23 -17.36 8.63 10.55
N ARG A 24 -17.61 8.48 9.26
CA ARG A 24 -16.76 7.66 8.38
C ARG A 24 -15.34 8.20 8.25
N LEU A 25 -15.16 9.54 8.25
CA LEU A 25 -13.83 10.13 8.27
C LEU A 25 -13.09 9.80 9.57
N SER A 26 -13.79 9.82 10.71
CA SER A 26 -13.26 9.44 12.02
C SER A 26 -12.89 7.94 12.07
N GLU A 27 -13.81 7.04 11.70
CA GLU A 27 -13.58 5.59 11.68
C GLU A 27 -12.38 5.18 10.81
N ARG A 28 -12.18 5.89 9.70
CA ARG A 28 -11.07 5.65 8.75
C ARG A 28 -9.79 6.41 9.11
N ALA A 29 -9.79 7.21 10.17
CA ALA A 29 -8.71 8.13 10.52
C ALA A 29 -8.23 8.94 9.30
N SER A 30 -9.18 9.46 8.52
CA SER A 30 -8.87 10.21 7.30
C SER A 30 -8.26 11.56 7.68
N PRO A 31 -7.13 11.97 7.06
CA PRO A 31 -6.51 13.24 7.38
C PRO A 31 -7.42 14.40 6.96
N ILE A 32 -7.50 15.41 7.83
CA ILE A 32 -8.17 16.68 7.56
C ILE A 32 -7.11 17.75 7.40
N THR A 33 -7.09 18.38 6.23
CA THR A 33 -6.20 19.50 5.94
C THR A 33 -6.91 20.80 6.29
N ILE A 34 -6.27 21.62 7.13
CA ILE A 34 -6.71 22.95 7.51
C ILE A 34 -5.93 23.96 6.67
N TYR A 35 -6.66 24.89 6.06
CA TYR A 35 -6.09 26.05 5.39
C TYR A 35 -6.37 27.30 6.22
N PRO A 36 -5.38 27.80 6.99
CA PRO A 36 -5.49 29.09 7.64
C PRO A 36 -5.49 30.21 6.59
N ASP A 37 -6.49 31.09 6.65
CA ASP A 37 -6.57 32.26 5.78
C ASP A 37 -5.28 33.10 5.86
N ASN A 38 -4.77 33.53 4.71
CA ASN A 38 -3.54 34.33 4.54
C ASN A 38 -2.23 33.64 4.91
N SER A 39 -2.16 32.30 4.86
CA SER A 39 -0.92 31.54 5.02
C SER A 39 -0.74 30.54 3.89
N SER A 40 0.50 30.37 3.41
CA SER A 40 0.87 29.26 2.52
C SER A 40 1.08 27.94 3.28
N CYS A 41 1.01 27.98 4.62
CA CYS A 41 1.16 26.81 5.46
C CYS A 41 -0.17 26.09 5.64
N VAL A 42 -0.16 24.78 5.42
CA VAL A 42 -1.28 23.88 5.73
C VAL A 42 -1.05 23.20 7.07
N LEU A 43 -2.12 22.94 7.82
CA LEU A 43 -2.06 22.12 9.03
C LEU A 43 -2.85 20.83 8.80
N THR A 44 -2.53 19.77 9.53
CA THR A 44 -3.29 18.51 9.48
C THR A 44 -3.86 18.15 10.84
N THR A 45 -5.11 17.73 10.88
CA THR A 45 -5.81 17.22 12.08
C THR A 45 -6.59 15.96 11.70
N TYR A 46 -7.18 15.30 12.69
CA TYR A 46 -8.04 14.14 12.55
C TYR A 46 -9.26 14.29 13.45
N ILE A 47 -10.36 13.65 13.08
CA ILE A 47 -11.56 13.59 13.93
C ILE A 47 -11.36 12.49 14.97
N ALA A 48 -11.10 12.90 16.21
CA ALA A 48 -11.01 12.04 17.38
C ALA A 48 -12.36 11.44 17.78
N GLY A 49 -13.44 12.19 17.53
CA GLY A 49 -14.80 11.74 17.81
C GLY A 49 -15.85 12.77 17.41
N LEU A 50 -17.12 12.36 17.47
CA LEU A 50 -18.27 13.22 17.22
C LEU A 50 -19.27 13.09 18.37
N ASP A 51 -19.71 14.23 18.88
CA ASP A 51 -20.87 14.31 19.77
C ASP A 51 -22.08 14.79 18.98
N VAL A 52 -22.88 13.83 18.53
CA VAL A 52 -24.08 14.09 17.72
C VAL A 52 -25.16 14.80 18.53
N GLN A 53 -25.22 14.59 19.86
CA GLN A 53 -26.24 15.21 20.71
C GLN A 53 -25.94 16.70 20.94
N GLN A 54 -24.67 17.04 21.10
CA GLN A 54 -24.23 18.43 21.30
C GLN A 54 -23.88 19.15 20.00
N GLY A 55 -23.85 18.44 18.87
CA GLY A 55 -23.50 19.02 17.57
C GLY A 55 -22.03 19.39 17.47
N LEU A 56 -21.13 18.63 18.11
CA LEU A 56 -19.70 18.93 18.20
C LEU A 56 -18.84 17.87 17.51
N ILE A 57 -17.75 18.33 16.91
CA ILE A 57 -16.65 17.54 16.39
C ILE A 57 -15.47 17.70 17.33
N TRP A 58 -14.87 16.58 17.76
CA TRP A 58 -13.62 16.56 18.50
C TRP A 58 -12.49 16.28 17.52
N LEU A 59 -11.52 17.17 17.50
CA LEU A 59 -10.39 17.19 16.58
C LEU A 59 -9.09 17.08 17.38
N ASP A 60 -8.18 16.25 16.89
CA ASP A 60 -6.82 16.19 17.42
C ASP A 60 -6.13 17.55 17.27
N ALA A 61 -5.21 17.87 18.18
CA ALA A 61 -4.38 19.06 18.07
C ALA A 61 -3.75 19.19 16.67
N PRO A 62 -4.03 20.27 15.92
CA PRO A 62 -3.52 20.41 14.56
C PRO A 62 -2.00 20.40 14.50
N LEU A 63 -1.44 19.65 13.56
CA LEU A 63 -0.02 19.51 13.35
C LEU A 63 0.45 20.42 12.21
N PRO A 64 1.62 21.09 12.33
CA PRO A 64 2.52 21.08 13.49
C PRO A 64 2.07 21.98 14.66
N GLN A 65 2.31 21.54 15.90
CA GLN A 65 1.82 22.19 17.14
C GLN A 65 2.27 23.65 17.33
N ARG A 66 3.51 23.98 16.92
CA ARG A 66 4.07 25.35 17.02
C ARG A 66 3.27 26.41 16.23
N ARG A 67 2.31 25.97 15.41
CA ARG A 67 1.53 26.81 14.51
C ARG A 67 0.06 26.92 14.93
N HIS A 68 -0.31 26.52 16.14
CA HIS A 68 -1.68 26.70 16.67
C HIS A 68 -2.14 28.17 16.68
N HIS A 69 -1.22 29.13 16.76
CA HIS A 69 -1.55 30.55 16.61
C HIS A 69 -2.20 30.89 15.26
N LEU A 70 -1.97 30.08 14.21
CA LEU A 70 -2.56 30.28 12.88
C LEU A 70 -4.05 29.93 12.82
N ILE A 71 -4.56 29.15 13.78
CA ILE A 71 -5.95 28.70 13.82
C ILE A 71 -6.79 29.38 14.91
N GLN A 72 -6.14 30.11 15.82
CA GLN A 72 -6.83 30.80 16.90
C GLN A 72 -7.73 31.94 16.38
N ALA A 73 -8.93 32.02 16.98
CA ALA A 73 -9.89 33.11 16.84
C ALA A 73 -10.29 33.47 15.39
N ARG A 74 -10.34 32.48 14.48
CA ARG A 74 -10.71 32.71 13.08
C ARG A 74 -11.52 31.56 12.48
N LYS A 75 -12.21 31.87 11.39
CA LYS A 75 -12.86 30.87 10.53
C LYS A 75 -11.80 30.15 9.72
N LEU A 76 -11.97 28.84 9.60
CA LEU A 76 -11.07 27.95 8.89
C LEU A 76 -11.85 27.20 7.83
N THR A 77 -11.14 26.84 6.78
CA THR A 77 -11.63 25.90 5.78
C THR A 77 -10.90 24.58 5.96
N LEU A 78 -11.66 23.53 6.26
CA LEU A 78 -11.15 22.18 6.45
C LEU A 78 -11.48 21.38 5.18
N THR A 79 -10.56 20.54 4.74
CA THR A 79 -10.80 19.65 3.60
C THR A 79 -10.37 18.23 3.90
N SER A 80 -11.06 17.26 3.32
CA SER A 80 -10.68 15.85 3.39
C SER A 80 -11.13 15.11 2.14
N GLN A 81 -10.66 13.87 1.98
CA GLN A 81 -11.06 12.99 0.88
C GLN A 81 -12.10 12.00 1.38
N TYR A 82 -13.30 12.04 0.81
CA TYR A 82 -14.39 11.13 1.12
C TYR A 82 -14.78 10.34 -0.13
N ASN A 83 -14.53 9.02 -0.10
CA ASN A 83 -14.74 8.11 -1.24
C ASN A 83 -14.11 8.60 -2.57
N GLY A 84 -12.97 9.29 -2.48
CA GLY A 84 -12.23 9.82 -3.64
C GLY A 84 -12.71 11.18 -4.14
N CYS A 85 -13.69 11.80 -3.46
CA CYS A 85 -14.17 13.14 -3.76
C CYS A 85 -13.75 14.12 -2.67
N LEU A 86 -13.51 15.38 -3.09
CA LEU A 86 -13.13 16.44 -2.17
C LEU A 86 -14.34 16.85 -1.33
N LEU A 87 -14.20 16.71 -0.02
CA LEU A 87 -15.12 17.26 0.96
C LEU A 87 -14.51 18.52 1.57
N THR A 88 -15.26 19.61 1.58
CA THR A 88 -14.85 20.89 2.14
C THR A 88 -15.84 21.34 3.21
N LEU A 89 -15.33 21.59 4.41
CA LEU A 89 -16.09 22.11 5.55
C LEU A 89 -15.72 23.59 5.70
N PRO A 90 -16.58 24.51 5.25
CA PRO A 90 -16.32 25.94 5.30
C PRO A 90 -16.60 26.51 6.70
N GLY A 91 -15.89 27.57 7.07
CA GLY A 91 -16.31 28.42 8.20
C GLY A 91 -16.19 27.79 9.57
N ILE A 92 -15.36 26.77 9.74
CA ILE A 92 -15.16 26.06 11.00
C ILE A 92 -14.36 26.93 11.97
N PHE A 93 -14.84 27.04 13.21
CA PHE A 93 -14.09 27.58 14.32
C PHE A 93 -13.62 26.45 15.21
N MET A 94 -12.30 26.37 15.43
CA MET A 94 -11.70 25.40 16.34
C MET A 94 -11.36 26.08 17.66
N LEU A 95 -11.92 25.57 18.75
CA LEU A 95 -11.67 26.03 20.11
C LEU A 95 -10.79 25.01 20.83
N PRO A 96 -9.66 25.44 21.43
CA PRO A 96 -8.87 24.54 22.26
C PRO A 96 -9.67 24.17 23.51
N THR A 97 -9.71 22.89 23.83
CA THR A 97 -10.25 22.35 25.08
C THR A 97 -9.33 21.27 25.61
N THR A 98 -9.59 20.84 26.83
CA THR A 98 -8.89 19.73 27.46
C THR A 98 -9.80 18.51 27.48
N ASP A 99 -9.29 17.35 27.09
CA ASP A 99 -10.03 16.09 27.19
C ASP A 99 -10.05 15.57 28.65
N LYS A 100 -10.68 14.40 28.88
CA LYS A 100 -10.78 13.79 30.22
C LYS A 100 -9.42 13.42 30.83
N ASN A 101 -8.37 13.32 30.02
CA ASN A 101 -7.03 12.93 30.43
C ASN A 101 -6.09 14.13 30.62
N GLY A 102 -6.56 15.36 30.42
CA GLY A 102 -5.72 16.55 30.51
C GLY A 102 -5.04 16.96 29.21
N GLU A 103 -5.36 16.31 28.07
CA GLU A 103 -4.73 16.56 26.78
C GLU A 103 -5.40 17.69 26.00
N LEU A 104 -4.59 18.47 25.27
CA LEU A 104 -5.09 19.53 24.39
C LEU A 104 -5.75 18.92 23.16
N VAL A 105 -7.06 19.08 23.07
CA VAL A 105 -7.87 18.73 21.90
C VAL A 105 -8.58 19.98 21.40
N PHE A 106 -9.15 19.92 20.21
CA PHE A 106 -9.92 21.03 19.66
C PHE A 106 -11.35 20.61 19.44
N THR A 107 -12.29 21.47 19.80
CA THR A 107 -13.71 21.28 19.51
C THR A 107 -14.14 22.25 18.43
N ALA A 108 -15.03 21.78 17.56
CA ALA A 108 -15.67 22.58 16.54
C ALA A 108 -17.14 22.21 16.45
N ALA A 109 -18.00 23.16 16.08
CA ALA A 109 -19.38 22.84 15.75
C ALA A 109 -19.44 22.00 14.46
N ILE A 110 -20.36 21.03 14.41
CA ILE A 110 -20.72 20.38 13.15
C ILE A 110 -21.27 21.46 12.21
N PRO A 111 -20.72 21.62 11.00
CA PRO A 111 -21.18 22.66 10.10
C PRO A 111 -22.60 22.38 9.61
N ASP A 112 -23.41 23.43 9.47
CA ASP A 112 -24.77 23.36 8.89
C ASP A 112 -24.76 22.95 7.42
N SER A 113 -23.63 23.14 6.74
CA SER A 113 -23.45 22.78 5.35
C SER A 113 -22.01 22.41 5.03
N ILE A 114 -21.82 21.41 4.18
CA ILE A 114 -20.51 21.04 3.65
C ILE A 114 -20.56 20.98 2.12
N TYR A 115 -19.46 21.37 1.47
CA TYR A 115 -19.34 21.24 0.03
C TYR A 115 -18.78 19.86 -0.29
N TYR A 116 -19.53 19.10 -1.07
CA TYR A 116 -19.10 17.83 -1.64
C TYR A 116 -18.91 18.01 -3.14
N LEU A 117 -17.66 18.03 -3.57
CA LEU A 117 -17.31 18.34 -4.95
C LEU A 117 -17.46 17.10 -5.84
N GLN A 118 -18.72 16.74 -6.11
CA GLN A 118 -19.07 15.73 -7.09
C GLN A 118 -19.17 16.36 -8.48
N ARG A 119 -18.03 16.54 -9.17
CA ARG A 119 -17.96 17.15 -10.50
C ARG A 119 -18.65 16.35 -11.63
N ARG A 120 -19.38 15.27 -11.33
CA ARG A 120 -19.85 14.28 -12.30
C ARG A 120 -21.33 13.94 -12.09
N ARG A 121 -22.16 14.17 -13.12
CA ARG A 121 -23.60 13.82 -13.12
C ARG A 121 -23.84 12.32 -13.24
N SER A 122 -22.95 11.62 -13.93
CA SER A 122 -22.97 10.17 -14.08
C SER A 122 -21.80 9.53 -13.35
N TYR A 123 -22.06 8.36 -12.76
CA TYR A 123 -21.00 7.53 -12.20
C TYR A 123 -20.05 7.11 -13.33
N ARG A 124 -18.76 7.30 -13.07
CA ARG A 124 -17.68 6.82 -13.96
C ARG A 124 -17.15 5.54 -13.36
N ALA A 125 -17.55 4.42 -13.94
CA ALA A 125 -17.01 3.13 -13.58
C ALA A 125 -15.52 3.10 -13.96
N PRO A 126 -14.62 2.95 -12.98
CA PRO A 126 -13.21 2.83 -13.28
C PRO A 126 -12.96 1.51 -14.00
N VAL A 127 -12.17 1.55 -15.07
CA VAL A 127 -11.62 0.32 -15.63
C VAL A 127 -10.52 -0.12 -14.69
N ARG A 128 -10.65 -1.30 -14.09
CA ARG A 128 -9.65 -1.79 -13.14
C ARG A 128 -8.28 -1.94 -13.80
N PRO A 129 -7.20 -1.79 -13.04
CA PRO A 129 -5.90 -2.35 -13.41
C PRO A 129 -6.04 -3.76 -14.01
N LEU A 130 -5.40 -3.99 -15.16
CA LEU A 130 -5.36 -5.29 -15.89
C LEU A 130 -6.60 -5.65 -16.74
N LEU A 131 -7.64 -4.80 -16.79
CA LEU A 131 -8.75 -4.96 -17.74
C LEU A 131 -8.46 -4.14 -19.01
N ASP A 132 -8.09 -4.82 -20.09
CA ASP A 132 -7.79 -4.15 -21.37
C ASP A 132 -9.05 -3.91 -22.18
N ILE A 133 -9.48 -2.64 -22.20
CA ILE A 133 -10.48 -2.14 -23.16
C ILE A 133 -9.77 -1.12 -24.04
N PHE A 134 -9.50 -1.52 -25.29
CA PHE A 134 -8.78 -0.70 -26.26
C PHE A 134 -9.71 0.33 -26.88
N ALA A 135 -9.24 1.56 -26.98
CA ALA A 135 -9.95 2.69 -27.59
C ALA A 135 -9.25 3.05 -28.90
N SER A 136 -9.93 2.89 -30.02
CA SER A 136 -9.41 3.23 -31.34
C SER A 136 -10.11 4.50 -31.86
N LEU A 137 -9.30 5.49 -32.22
CA LEU A 137 -9.74 6.78 -32.76
C LEU A 137 -9.09 6.95 -34.14
N PRO A 138 -9.84 7.14 -35.24
CA PRO A 138 -9.23 7.45 -36.53
C PRO A 138 -8.70 8.88 -36.52
N PHE A 139 -7.52 9.04 -37.10
CA PHE A 139 -6.88 10.31 -37.36
C PHE A 139 -6.66 10.44 -38.87
N ALA A 140 -6.69 11.67 -39.39
CA ALA A 140 -6.74 12.02 -40.81
C ALA A 140 -5.99 11.04 -41.77
N ASP A 141 -6.68 10.65 -42.84
CA ASP A 141 -6.19 9.95 -44.05
C ASP A 141 -5.11 8.84 -43.93
N LYS A 142 -5.06 8.07 -42.83
CA LYS A 142 -4.77 6.60 -42.76
C LYS A 142 -4.28 6.06 -41.41
N VAL A 143 -4.11 6.87 -40.36
CA VAL A 143 -3.55 6.38 -39.08
C VAL A 143 -4.63 6.31 -38.00
N THR A 144 -4.91 5.13 -37.48
CA THR A 144 -5.75 4.97 -36.28
C THR A 144 -4.88 5.09 -35.04
N VAL A 145 -5.22 6.02 -34.14
CA VAL A 145 -4.57 6.15 -32.84
C VAL A 145 -5.27 5.23 -31.86
N THR A 146 -4.51 4.31 -31.28
CA THR A 146 -5.01 3.36 -30.28
C THR A 146 -4.57 3.78 -28.87
N GLY A 147 -5.52 3.76 -27.94
CA GLY A 147 -5.31 4.02 -26.52
C GLY A 147 -6.05 3.04 -25.63
N ARG A 148 -6.10 3.34 -24.34
CA ARG A 148 -6.83 2.53 -23.35
C ARG A 148 -7.92 3.34 -22.67
N LEU A 149 -9.07 2.71 -22.48
CA LEU A 149 -10.13 3.22 -21.63
C LEU A 149 -9.68 3.18 -20.15
N LYS A 150 -9.87 4.29 -19.43
CA LYS A 150 -9.52 4.43 -18.01
C LYS A 150 -10.74 4.49 -17.11
N ASP A 151 -11.79 5.13 -17.59
CA ASP A 151 -13.11 5.07 -16.99
C ASP A 151 -14.16 5.26 -18.07
N LEU A 152 -15.36 4.76 -17.76
CA LEU A 152 -16.53 4.88 -18.61
C LEU A 152 -17.71 5.36 -17.77
N SER A 153 -18.47 6.29 -18.34
CA SER A 153 -19.80 6.68 -17.86
C SER A 153 -20.78 6.61 -19.03
N VAL A 154 -22.06 6.84 -18.74
CA VAL A 154 -23.08 6.95 -19.79
C VAL A 154 -22.90 8.18 -20.68
N ASP A 155 -22.21 9.22 -20.20
CA ASP A 155 -22.05 10.50 -20.91
C ASP A 155 -20.68 10.67 -21.57
N GLY A 156 -19.71 9.81 -21.25
CA GLY A 156 -18.35 9.97 -21.77
C GLY A 156 -17.36 9.01 -21.14
N CYS A 157 -16.10 9.18 -21.52
CA CYS A 157 -15.02 8.31 -21.09
C CYS A 157 -13.72 9.08 -20.89
N ARG A 158 -12.73 8.39 -20.34
CA ARG A 158 -11.35 8.86 -20.34
C ARG A 158 -10.48 7.86 -21.06
N ILE A 159 -9.69 8.36 -22.00
CA ILE A 159 -8.78 7.56 -22.83
C ILE A 159 -7.35 8.00 -22.54
N LYS A 160 -6.44 7.04 -22.41
CA LYS A 160 -4.99 7.27 -22.34
C LYS A 160 -4.36 6.83 -23.65
N LEU A 161 -3.68 7.74 -24.33
CA LEU A 161 -2.91 7.53 -25.56
C LEU A 161 -1.41 7.67 -25.26
N THR A 162 -0.57 6.85 -25.87
CA THR A 162 0.88 6.91 -25.69
C THR A 162 1.48 8.05 -26.51
N GLY A 163 2.47 8.75 -25.95
CA GLY A 163 3.17 9.88 -26.55
C GLY A 163 2.53 11.25 -26.27
N ASN A 164 3.26 12.31 -26.62
CA ASN A 164 2.73 13.66 -26.68
C ASN A 164 1.98 13.88 -28.01
N LEU A 165 0.65 13.85 -27.93
CA LEU A 165 -0.27 14.04 -29.05
C LEU A 165 -1.11 15.31 -28.86
N LEU A 166 -0.69 16.24 -28.00
CA LEU A 166 -1.45 17.48 -27.77
C LEU A 166 -1.62 18.30 -29.04
N ASP A 167 -0.62 18.26 -29.90
CA ASP A 167 -0.65 18.97 -31.18
C ASP A 167 -1.67 18.38 -32.15
N ASP A 168 -1.95 17.08 -32.02
CA ASP A 168 -2.93 16.35 -32.82
C ASP A 168 -4.37 16.58 -32.33
N PHE A 169 -4.56 17.03 -31.09
CA PHE A 169 -5.88 17.27 -30.48
C PHE A 169 -6.13 18.74 -30.14
N ARG A 170 -5.54 19.67 -30.91
CA ARG A 170 -5.73 21.12 -30.71
C ARG A 170 -7.16 21.59 -31.01
N ASP A 171 -7.84 20.95 -31.96
CA ASP A 171 -9.25 21.22 -32.23
C ASP A 171 -10.16 20.29 -31.41
N LEU A 172 -10.54 20.78 -30.22
CA LEU A 172 -11.42 20.07 -29.30
C LEU A 172 -12.89 20.03 -29.77
N SER A 173 -13.23 20.72 -30.87
CA SER A 173 -14.59 20.77 -31.40
C SER A 173 -14.90 19.66 -32.42
N GLU A 174 -13.89 18.90 -32.85
CA GLU A 174 -14.05 17.80 -33.79
C GLU A 174 -14.79 16.61 -33.16
N VAL A 175 -15.74 16.04 -33.92
CA VAL A 175 -16.44 14.80 -33.55
C VAL A 175 -15.69 13.62 -34.17
N LEU A 176 -15.21 12.72 -33.32
CA LEU A 176 -14.42 11.56 -33.71
C LEU A 176 -15.16 10.26 -33.37
N PRO A 177 -15.20 9.27 -34.27
CA PRO A 177 -15.75 7.96 -33.94
C PRO A 177 -14.75 7.19 -33.07
N LEU A 178 -15.22 6.69 -31.94
CA LEU A 178 -14.50 5.80 -31.04
C LEU A 178 -14.97 4.38 -31.24
N SER A 179 -14.02 3.45 -31.39
CA SER A 179 -14.28 2.02 -31.25
C SER A 179 -13.63 1.49 -29.98
N LEU A 180 -14.43 0.92 -29.09
CA LEU A 180 -13.98 0.20 -27.89
C LEU A 180 -13.95 -1.30 -28.19
N THR A 181 -12.81 -1.94 -27.96
CA THR A 181 -12.66 -3.40 -28.09
C THR A 181 -12.45 -4.02 -26.71
N PHE A 182 -13.29 -5.01 -26.36
CA PHE A 182 -13.28 -5.71 -25.07
C PHE A 182 -12.48 -7.03 -25.12
N PRO A 183 -12.09 -7.62 -23.97
CA PRO A 183 -11.30 -8.85 -23.92
C PRO A 183 -11.91 -10.07 -24.62
N ASP A 184 -13.24 -10.17 -24.67
CA ASP A 184 -13.95 -11.23 -25.39
C ASP A 184 -13.98 -11.02 -26.92
N SER A 185 -13.28 -9.99 -27.42
CA SER A 185 -13.27 -9.51 -28.81
C SER A 185 -14.56 -8.81 -29.26
N SER A 186 -15.52 -8.57 -28.36
CA SER A 186 -16.66 -7.72 -28.68
C SER A 186 -16.22 -6.27 -28.87
N CYS A 187 -16.98 -5.52 -29.68
CA CYS A 187 -16.68 -4.12 -29.98
C CYS A 187 -17.92 -3.24 -29.74
N PHE A 188 -17.69 -2.02 -29.26
CA PHE A 188 -18.70 -0.98 -29.11
C PHE A 188 -18.24 0.31 -29.78
N SER A 189 -19.05 0.86 -30.68
CA SER A 189 -18.70 2.08 -31.43
C SER A 189 -19.63 3.24 -31.11
N VAL A 190 -19.05 4.43 -30.93
CA VAL A 190 -19.75 5.64 -30.53
C VAL A 190 -18.98 6.89 -30.96
N ASP A 191 -19.68 7.97 -31.28
CA ASP A 191 -19.04 9.24 -31.58
C ASP A 191 -18.75 10.02 -30.28
N LEU A 192 -17.62 10.72 -30.25
CA LEU A 192 -17.24 11.57 -29.13
C LEU A 192 -16.69 12.91 -29.59
N SER A 193 -16.73 13.88 -28.68
CA SER A 193 -15.97 15.12 -28.74
C SER A 193 -14.93 15.12 -27.61
N ILE A 194 -13.78 15.75 -27.84
CA ILE A 194 -12.73 15.85 -26.84
C ILE A 194 -12.98 17.10 -26.00
N VAL A 195 -13.19 16.93 -24.69
CA VAL A 195 -13.43 18.05 -23.76
C VAL A 195 -12.13 18.57 -23.17
N ARG A 196 -11.14 17.68 -23.00
CA ARG A 196 -9.87 18.00 -22.37
C ARG A 196 -8.77 17.08 -22.91
N ALA A 197 -7.63 17.65 -23.23
CA ALA A 197 -6.41 16.91 -23.54
C ALA A 197 -5.28 17.42 -22.62
N ASP A 198 -4.67 16.50 -21.86
CA ASP A 198 -3.51 16.82 -21.01
C ASP A 198 -2.35 15.90 -21.37
N TYR A 199 -1.16 16.47 -21.56
CA TYR A 199 0.07 15.69 -21.65
C TYR A 199 0.70 15.55 -20.27
N ALA A 200 0.91 14.32 -19.84
CA ALA A 200 1.68 14.00 -18.65
C ALA A 200 3.12 13.67 -19.07
N SER A 201 4.02 14.64 -18.97
CA SER A 201 5.45 14.45 -19.25
C SER A 201 6.13 13.40 -18.37
N SER A 202 5.52 13.10 -17.22
CA SER A 202 6.00 12.14 -16.25
C SER A 202 5.74 10.67 -16.65
N GLY A 203 4.90 10.43 -17.66
CA GLY A 203 4.62 9.10 -18.21
C GLY A 203 4.38 9.09 -19.72
N ASP A 204 4.93 10.09 -20.43
CA ASP A 204 4.82 10.27 -21.87
C ASP A 204 3.47 9.81 -22.48
N TYR A 205 2.38 10.36 -21.95
CA TYR A 205 1.04 10.01 -22.42
C TYR A 205 0.15 11.23 -22.51
N THR A 206 -0.73 11.19 -23.51
CA THR A 206 -1.81 12.16 -23.69
C THR A 206 -3.09 11.56 -23.14
N GLN A 207 -3.70 12.24 -22.18
CA GLN A 207 -4.98 11.85 -21.60
C GLN A 207 -6.08 12.67 -22.22
N LEU A 208 -7.06 11.98 -22.82
CA LEU A 208 -8.25 12.58 -23.36
C LEU A 208 -9.43 12.37 -22.40
N GLY A 209 -10.06 13.46 -21.99
CA GLY A 209 -11.40 13.44 -21.42
C GLY A 209 -12.41 13.69 -22.53
N CYS A 210 -13.26 12.70 -22.80
CA CYS A 210 -14.18 12.74 -23.93
C CYS A 210 -15.64 12.76 -23.47
N CYS A 211 -16.50 13.39 -24.26
CA CYS A 211 -17.95 13.40 -24.11
C CYS A 211 -18.59 12.72 -25.32
N PHE A 212 -19.51 11.79 -25.10
CA PHE A 212 -20.21 11.13 -26.21
C PHE A 212 -21.21 12.09 -26.87
N THR A 213 -21.31 12.01 -28.19
CA THR A 213 -22.21 12.82 -29.01
C THR A 213 -23.18 11.93 -29.77
N SER A 214 -24.38 12.43 -30.06
CA SER A 214 -25.35 11.75 -30.96
C SER A 214 -25.74 10.31 -30.55
N LEU A 215 -25.82 10.02 -29.24
CA LEU A 215 -26.17 8.69 -28.73
C LEU A 215 -27.61 8.27 -29.08
N THR A 216 -27.75 7.14 -29.79
CA THR A 216 -29.04 6.47 -29.99
C THR A 216 -29.57 5.85 -28.70
N ALA A 217 -30.88 5.58 -28.62
CA ALA A 217 -31.48 4.93 -27.44
C ALA A 217 -30.86 3.55 -27.16
N GLY A 218 -30.52 2.78 -28.21
CA GLY A 218 -29.83 1.50 -28.10
C GLY A 218 -28.42 1.63 -27.51
N GLN A 219 -27.62 2.60 -28.01
CA GLN A 219 -26.28 2.86 -27.47
C GLN A 219 -26.32 3.33 -26.01
N LYS A 220 -27.30 4.16 -25.61
CA LYS A 220 -27.48 4.56 -24.20
C LYS A 220 -27.74 3.35 -23.30
N GLN A 221 -28.59 2.42 -23.75
CA GLN A 221 -28.87 1.19 -23.00
C GLN A 221 -27.64 0.29 -22.91
N GLN A 222 -26.88 0.13 -24.00
CA GLN A 222 -25.62 -0.62 -24.01
C GLN A 222 -24.57 0.01 -23.09
N LEU A 223 -24.36 1.33 -23.16
CA LEU A 223 -23.46 2.05 -22.25
C LEU A 223 -23.86 1.88 -20.79
N SER A 224 -25.14 1.96 -20.46
CA SER A 224 -25.62 1.73 -19.09
C SER A 224 -25.28 0.32 -18.61
N ARG A 225 -25.40 -0.70 -19.46
CA ARG A 225 -25.02 -2.08 -19.14
C ARG A 225 -23.50 -2.20 -18.95
N LEU A 226 -22.70 -1.65 -19.87
CA LEU A 226 -21.23 -1.65 -19.78
C LEU A 226 -20.73 -0.96 -18.51
N VAL A 227 -21.30 0.18 -18.14
CA VAL A 227 -20.98 0.89 -16.89
C VAL A 227 -21.35 0.04 -15.68
N THR A 228 -22.50 -0.65 -15.72
CA THR A 228 -22.93 -1.55 -14.64
C THR A 228 -22.00 -2.76 -14.52
N ASP A 229 -21.58 -3.34 -15.63
CA ASP A 229 -20.65 -4.47 -15.67
C ASP A 229 -19.28 -4.06 -15.14
N LEU A 230 -18.75 -2.91 -15.56
CA LEU A 230 -17.50 -2.34 -15.01
C LEU A 230 -17.62 -2.04 -13.51
N GLN A 231 -18.78 -1.54 -13.06
CA GLN A 231 -19.02 -1.30 -11.64
C GLN A 231 -19.07 -2.61 -10.84
N ARG A 232 -19.75 -3.64 -11.37
CA ARG A 232 -19.85 -4.96 -10.76
C ARG A 232 -18.49 -5.64 -10.70
N ASP A 233 -17.72 -5.59 -11.78
CA ASP A 233 -16.34 -6.08 -11.86
C ASP A 233 -15.48 -5.38 -10.80
N HIS A 234 -15.53 -4.04 -10.71
CA HIS A 234 -14.77 -3.28 -9.72
C HIS A 234 -15.14 -3.66 -8.27
N ILE A 235 -16.43 -3.79 -7.94
CA ILE A 235 -16.90 -4.18 -6.60
C ILE A 235 -16.46 -5.61 -6.24
N ASN A 236 -16.62 -6.56 -7.17
CA ASN A 236 -16.25 -7.95 -6.96
C ASN A 236 -14.74 -8.10 -6.78
N HIS A 237 -13.93 -7.38 -7.57
CA HIS A 237 -12.47 -7.38 -7.42
C HIS A 237 -11.99 -6.78 -6.09
N VAL A 238 -12.70 -5.77 -5.57
CA VAL A 238 -12.38 -5.16 -4.27
C VAL A 238 -12.77 -6.06 -3.10
N ARG A 239 -13.88 -6.81 -3.21
CA ARG A 239 -14.40 -7.69 -2.14
C ARG A 239 -13.76 -9.07 -2.09
N ASN A 240 -13.42 -9.67 -3.24
CA ASN A 240 -12.99 -11.07 -3.35
C ASN A 240 -11.47 -11.23 -3.54
N GLU A 241 -10.67 -10.25 -3.11
CA GLU A 241 -9.20 -10.30 -3.11
C GLU A 241 -8.54 -10.69 -4.45
N GLY A 242 -9.22 -10.48 -5.59
CA GLY A 242 -8.68 -10.81 -6.92
C GLY A 242 -9.14 -12.13 -7.54
N SER A 243 -10.10 -12.83 -6.94
CA SER A 243 -10.74 -14.01 -7.55
C SER A 243 -11.57 -13.63 -8.80
N THR A 244 -11.50 -14.47 -9.84
CA THR A 244 -12.29 -14.32 -11.08
C THR A 244 -13.77 -14.64 -10.90
N ALA A 245 -14.18 -15.13 -9.72
CA ALA A 245 -15.56 -15.47 -9.40
C ALA A 245 -16.49 -14.23 -9.50
N GLY A 246 -17.37 -14.24 -10.51
CA GLY A 246 -18.34 -13.17 -10.76
C GLY A 246 -17.88 -12.07 -11.72
N THR A 247 -16.81 -12.31 -12.49
CA THR A 247 -16.39 -11.43 -13.60
C THR A 247 -17.42 -11.48 -14.74
N PRO A 248 -17.91 -10.33 -15.25
CA PRO A 248 -18.79 -10.29 -16.43
C PRO A 248 -18.15 -10.97 -17.65
N ALA A 249 -18.95 -11.66 -18.47
CA ALA A 249 -18.46 -12.44 -19.62
C ALA A 249 -17.66 -11.60 -20.65
N LEU A 250 -18.05 -10.33 -20.85
CA LEU A 250 -17.35 -9.37 -21.71
C LEU A 250 -15.87 -9.16 -21.35
N PHE A 251 -15.51 -9.42 -20.09
CA PHE A 251 -14.17 -9.18 -19.56
C PHE A 251 -13.35 -10.46 -19.39
N VAL A 252 -13.88 -11.60 -19.86
CA VAL A 252 -13.18 -12.88 -19.90
C VAL A 252 -12.59 -13.06 -21.32
N PRO A 253 -11.27 -13.25 -21.46
CA PRO A 253 -10.66 -13.48 -22.77
C PRO A 253 -11.25 -14.71 -23.46
N ALA A 254 -11.48 -14.63 -24.76
CA ALA A 254 -11.84 -15.81 -25.55
C ALA A 254 -10.69 -16.84 -25.50
N GLU A 255 -11.00 -18.09 -25.09
CA GLU A 255 -10.00 -19.16 -24.93
C GLU A 255 -9.12 -19.35 -26.17
N HIS A 256 -7.80 -19.31 -26.01
CA HIS A 256 -6.88 -19.89 -26.99
C HIS A 256 -6.71 -21.38 -26.70
N LYS A 257 -7.42 -22.22 -27.45
CA LYS A 257 -7.20 -23.68 -27.45
C LYS A 257 -5.83 -24.00 -28.04
N VAL A 258 -4.86 -24.36 -27.19
CA VAL A 258 -3.71 -25.16 -27.62
C VAL A 258 -4.14 -26.62 -27.53
N VAL A 259 -4.34 -27.23 -28.71
CA VAL A 259 -4.70 -28.64 -28.88
C VAL A 259 -3.52 -29.50 -28.44
N ALA A 260 -3.60 -30.08 -27.24
CA ALA A 260 -2.75 -31.19 -26.85
C ALA A 260 -3.26 -32.46 -27.55
N GLY A 261 -2.37 -33.12 -28.29
CA GLY A 261 -2.67 -34.31 -29.08
C GLY A 261 -3.10 -35.52 -28.23
N ASP A 262 -4.01 -36.28 -28.81
CA ASP A 262 -4.57 -37.56 -28.34
C ASP A 262 -3.52 -38.57 -27.86
N ARG A 263 -3.84 -39.26 -26.74
CA ARG A 263 -4.21 -40.70 -26.77
C ARG A 263 -4.73 -41.21 -25.42
N ILE A 264 -6.03 -41.50 -25.42
CA ILE A 264 -6.73 -42.75 -25.01
C ILE A 264 -6.45 -43.35 -23.63
N GLY A 265 -7.51 -43.47 -22.81
CA GLY A 265 -7.78 -44.72 -22.08
C GLY A 265 -8.52 -44.64 -20.75
N SER A 266 -9.83 -44.97 -20.78
CA SER A 266 -10.72 -45.49 -19.71
C SER A 266 -11.04 -44.60 -18.49
N ALA A 267 -12.27 -44.04 -18.36
CA ALA A 267 -13.53 -44.68 -17.88
C ALA A 267 -13.47 -44.97 -16.35
N THR A 268 -14.40 -44.58 -15.47
CA THR A 268 -15.88 -44.59 -15.56
C THR A 268 -16.49 -43.85 -14.33
N GLU A 269 -17.59 -43.13 -14.56
CA GLU A 269 -18.80 -42.90 -13.72
C GLU A 269 -18.77 -42.29 -12.28
N VAL A 270 -19.26 -41.04 -12.20
CA VAL A 270 -20.54 -40.59 -11.57
C VAL A 270 -21.03 -41.31 -10.30
N TYR A 271 -21.22 -40.59 -9.19
CA TYR A 271 -22.53 -40.36 -8.53
C TYR A 271 -22.44 -39.31 -7.39
N SER A 272 -23.61 -38.72 -7.14
CA SER A 272 -23.99 -37.52 -6.41
C SER A 272 -24.09 -37.65 -4.88
N GLU A 273 -24.00 -36.48 -4.23
CA GLU A 273 -24.70 -35.98 -3.03
C GLU A 273 -25.47 -36.96 -2.11
N GLN A 274 -25.29 -36.85 -0.79
CA GLN A 274 -26.33 -36.30 0.12
C GLN A 274 -25.91 -36.28 1.60
N GLN A 275 -26.44 -35.28 2.30
CA GLN A 275 -26.38 -35.03 3.74
C GLN A 275 -27.15 -36.09 4.55
N THR A 276 -26.73 -36.36 5.79
CA THR A 276 -27.68 -36.57 6.90
C THR A 276 -27.04 -36.30 8.26
N GLN A 277 -27.90 -35.83 9.16
CA GLN A 277 -27.67 -35.28 10.49
C GLN A 277 -28.12 -36.29 11.57
N SER A 278 -27.63 -36.07 12.80
CA SER A 278 -28.15 -36.54 14.11
C SER A 278 -27.99 -38.06 14.43
N ASP A 279 -27.72 -38.53 15.66
CA ASP A 279 -28.12 -38.10 17.01
C ASP A 279 -27.19 -38.59 18.14
N LEU A 280 -27.35 -37.96 19.32
CA LEU A 280 -26.78 -38.30 20.63
C LEU A 280 -27.43 -39.59 21.22
N THR A 281 -26.78 -40.43 22.04
CA THR A 281 -26.55 -40.23 23.49
C THR A 281 -25.82 -41.45 24.08
N ASN A 282 -24.88 -41.26 25.01
CA ASN A 282 -24.96 -41.75 26.40
C ASN A 282 -23.63 -41.62 27.18
N ALA A 283 -23.78 -41.25 28.45
CA ALA A 283 -22.75 -40.90 29.41
C ALA A 283 -22.08 -42.10 30.08
N THR A 284 -20.81 -41.96 30.48
CA THR A 284 -20.36 -42.30 31.84
C THR A 284 -18.97 -41.72 32.12
N SER A 285 -18.87 -41.04 33.28
CA SER A 285 -17.65 -40.44 33.80
C SER A 285 -16.73 -41.51 34.39
N SER A 286 -15.45 -41.52 34.01
CA SER A 286 -14.39 -42.06 34.87
C SER A 286 -13.14 -41.18 34.78
N ASN A 287 -12.68 -40.84 35.96
CA ASN A 287 -11.64 -39.87 36.27
C ASN A 287 -10.26 -40.48 35.97
N LYS A 288 -9.57 -40.02 34.92
CA LYS A 288 -8.14 -40.29 34.71
C LYS A 288 -7.43 -39.00 34.33
N LYS A 289 -6.53 -38.55 35.21
CA LYS A 289 -5.53 -37.51 34.94
C LYS A 289 -4.81 -37.85 33.61
N PRO A 290 -4.81 -36.96 32.60
CA PRO A 290 -4.05 -37.21 31.39
C PRO A 290 -2.56 -37.05 31.69
N VAL A 291 -1.84 -38.13 31.46
CA VAL A 291 -0.41 -38.11 31.14
C VAL A 291 -0.21 -37.10 30.01
N ILE A 292 0.68 -36.12 30.20
CA ILE A 292 1.05 -35.14 29.19
C ILE A 292 1.70 -35.89 28.02
N PRO A 293 1.11 -35.91 26.81
CA PRO A 293 1.80 -36.36 25.61
C PRO A 293 2.70 -35.23 25.10
N ALA A 294 3.86 -35.60 24.58
CA ALA A 294 4.80 -34.70 23.93
C ALA A 294 4.14 -33.87 22.81
N THR A 295 4.48 -32.58 22.78
CA THR A 295 4.33 -31.62 21.66
C THR A 295 3.04 -31.74 20.85
N ALA A 296 1.99 -31.04 21.28
CA ALA A 296 0.91 -30.66 20.38
C ALA A 296 1.51 -29.79 19.26
N GLU A 297 1.45 -30.26 18.02
CA GLU A 297 1.66 -29.41 16.85
C GLU A 297 0.65 -28.26 16.94
N THR A 298 1.14 -27.06 17.29
CA THR A 298 0.35 -25.83 17.22
C THR A 298 -0.22 -25.69 15.83
N ALA A 299 -1.52 -25.42 15.72
CA ALA A 299 -2.18 -25.20 14.44
C ALA A 299 -1.39 -24.19 13.58
N PRO A 300 -1.31 -24.40 12.25
CA PRO A 300 -0.58 -23.51 11.36
C PRO A 300 -1.09 -22.08 11.49
N ILE A 301 -0.18 -21.12 11.62
CA ILE A 301 -0.54 -19.72 11.76
C ILE A 301 -0.96 -19.12 10.42
N ASP A 302 -1.99 -18.30 10.44
CA ASP A 302 -2.34 -17.45 9.31
C ASP A 302 -1.32 -16.31 9.20
N ILE A 303 -0.43 -16.41 8.21
CA ILE A 303 0.67 -15.47 7.96
C ILE A 303 0.14 -14.05 7.72
N ARG A 304 -1.01 -13.90 7.04
CA ARG A 304 -1.62 -12.57 6.82
C ARG A 304 -2.11 -11.98 8.11
N ARG A 305 -2.75 -12.81 8.95
CA ARG A 305 -3.23 -12.36 10.26
C ARG A 305 -2.05 -11.95 11.16
N ALA A 306 -0.96 -12.71 11.15
CA ALA A 306 0.27 -12.34 11.87
C ALA A 306 0.85 -11.00 11.38
N HIS A 307 0.95 -10.82 10.05
CA HIS A 307 1.38 -9.55 9.45
C HIS A 307 0.46 -8.37 9.87
N GLN A 308 -0.85 -8.57 9.81
CA GLN A 308 -1.84 -7.56 10.20
C GLN A 308 -1.82 -7.25 11.70
N SER A 309 -1.51 -8.25 12.54
CA SER A 309 -1.28 -8.09 13.97
C SER A 309 -0.11 -7.15 14.22
N GLY A 310 1.02 -7.35 13.52
CA GLY A 310 2.18 -6.44 13.56
C GLY A 310 1.82 -5.00 13.20
N ILE A 311 1.04 -4.78 12.13
CA ILE A 311 0.58 -3.42 11.74
C ILE A 311 -0.26 -2.80 12.86
N THR A 312 -1.16 -3.59 13.45
CA THR A 312 -2.08 -3.14 14.49
C THR A 312 -1.32 -2.78 15.78
N ALA A 313 -0.33 -3.59 16.16
CA ALA A 313 0.55 -3.32 17.29
C ALA A 313 1.33 -2.02 17.11
N ILE A 314 1.96 -1.79 15.95
CA ILE A 314 2.68 -0.53 15.68
C ILE A 314 1.73 0.67 15.76
N LYS A 315 0.51 0.57 15.19
CA LYS A 315 -0.49 1.63 15.31
C LYS A 315 -0.86 1.92 16.76
N SER A 316 -1.08 0.87 17.56
CA SER A 316 -1.38 0.99 19.00
C SER A 316 -0.24 1.67 19.75
N LEU A 317 1.01 1.25 19.52
CA LEU A 317 2.22 1.86 20.09
C LEU A 317 2.34 3.34 19.72
N ILE A 318 2.16 3.69 18.45
CA ILE A 318 2.24 5.08 17.98
C ILE A 318 1.15 5.95 18.63
N THR A 319 -0.09 5.47 18.68
CA THR A 319 -1.20 6.20 19.29
C THR A 319 -0.93 6.46 20.77
N ARG A 320 -0.52 5.44 21.51
CA ARG A 320 -0.24 5.54 22.96
C ARG A 320 0.99 6.39 23.26
N LEU A 321 2.05 6.27 22.45
CA LEU A 321 3.25 7.09 22.58
C LEU A 321 2.95 8.57 22.35
N ARG A 322 2.07 8.90 21.39
CA ARG A 322 1.67 10.28 21.10
C ARG A 322 0.81 10.91 22.18
N SER A 323 -0.05 10.12 22.83
CA SER A 323 -0.88 10.57 23.95
C SER A 323 -0.17 10.52 25.31
N GLY A 324 1.15 10.30 25.34
CA GLY A 324 1.92 10.19 26.58
C GLY A 324 1.46 9.05 27.51
N GLN A 325 0.71 8.09 26.99
CA GLN A 325 0.18 6.95 27.75
C GLN A 325 1.20 5.82 27.83
N ALA A 326 0.97 4.89 28.77
CA ALA A 326 1.76 3.67 28.87
C ALA A 326 1.73 2.90 27.55
N LEU A 327 2.92 2.44 27.11
CA LEU A 327 3.05 1.68 25.87
C LEU A 327 2.46 0.27 26.05
N PRO A 328 1.58 -0.19 25.15
CA PRO A 328 0.98 -1.52 25.19
C PRO A 328 1.96 -2.57 24.68
N ILE A 329 3.07 -2.75 25.41
CA ILE A 329 4.22 -3.55 24.95
C ILE A 329 3.91 -5.04 24.94
N GLU A 330 3.05 -5.50 25.85
CA GLU A 330 2.52 -6.87 25.85
C GLU A 330 1.83 -7.21 24.52
N GLN A 331 1.01 -6.29 23.97
CA GLN A 331 0.36 -6.48 22.66
C GLN A 331 1.39 -6.54 21.52
N ALA A 332 2.47 -5.77 21.63
CA ALA A 332 3.55 -5.77 20.65
C ALA A 332 4.39 -7.06 20.73
N GLN A 333 4.59 -7.60 21.93
CA GLN A 333 5.21 -8.91 22.17
C GLN A 333 4.36 -10.05 21.60
N GLU A 334 3.05 -10.04 21.83
CA GLU A 334 2.14 -11.03 21.22
C GLU A 334 2.19 -10.98 19.68
N ALA A 335 2.19 -9.78 19.10
CA ALA A 335 2.33 -9.61 17.66
C ALA A 335 3.71 -10.07 17.15
N SER A 336 4.77 -9.83 17.92
CA SER A 336 6.13 -10.29 17.63
C SER A 336 6.21 -11.82 17.60
N GLN A 337 5.59 -12.51 18.56
CA GLN A 337 5.53 -13.97 18.61
C GLN A 337 4.74 -14.55 17.42
N GLN A 338 3.62 -13.92 17.03
CA GLN A 338 2.87 -14.32 15.84
C GLN A 338 3.70 -14.14 14.56
N LEU A 339 4.44 -13.03 14.44
CA LEU A 339 5.35 -12.80 13.33
C LEU A 339 6.51 -13.80 13.30
N LEU A 340 7.06 -14.18 14.47
CA LEU A 340 8.10 -15.19 14.58
C LEU A 340 7.59 -16.57 14.14
N GLN A 341 6.40 -16.97 14.59
CA GLN A 341 5.78 -18.23 14.16
C GLN A 341 5.54 -18.23 12.65
N ALA A 342 5.06 -17.12 12.09
CA ALA A 342 4.87 -16.97 10.65
C ALA A 342 6.20 -17.00 9.87
N LEU A 343 7.26 -16.39 10.42
CA LEU A 343 8.61 -16.40 9.86
C LEU A 343 9.17 -17.84 9.83
N ARG A 344 8.98 -18.63 10.90
CA ARG A 344 9.41 -20.03 10.94
C ARG A 344 8.62 -20.91 9.97
N GLN A 345 7.31 -20.66 9.83
CA GLN A 345 6.42 -21.44 8.97
C GLN A 345 6.67 -21.19 7.47
N ASP A 346 6.76 -19.91 7.06
CA ASP A 346 6.96 -19.54 5.66
C ASP A 346 7.71 -18.20 5.55
N PRO A 347 9.05 -18.23 5.66
CA PRO A 347 9.87 -17.02 5.64
C PRO A 347 9.67 -16.18 4.37
N GLN A 348 9.57 -16.85 3.21
CA GLN A 348 9.46 -16.17 1.92
C GLN A 348 8.07 -15.58 1.70
N GLY A 349 7.01 -16.30 2.11
CA GLY A 349 5.64 -15.81 2.07
C GLY A 349 5.46 -14.57 2.94
N LEU A 350 5.99 -14.59 4.17
CA LEU A 350 5.94 -13.42 5.06
C LEU A 350 6.74 -12.23 4.48
N ALA A 351 7.96 -12.46 3.99
CA ALA A 351 8.79 -11.41 3.40
C ALA A 351 8.11 -10.68 2.23
N ILE A 352 7.32 -11.40 1.41
CA ILE A 352 6.54 -10.80 0.32
C ILE A 352 5.44 -9.88 0.83
N LEU A 353 4.73 -10.27 1.90
CA LEU A 353 3.70 -9.43 2.50
C LEU A 353 4.28 -8.14 3.07
N CYS A 354 5.51 -8.21 3.58
CA CYS A 354 6.19 -7.07 4.20
C CYS A 354 6.74 -6.05 3.20
N CYS A 355 6.92 -6.41 1.92
CA CYS A 355 7.49 -5.52 0.91
C CYS A 355 6.72 -4.18 0.84
N PRO A 356 7.30 -3.06 1.31
CA PRO A 356 6.59 -1.79 1.36
C PRO A 356 6.34 -1.29 -0.05
N ARG A 357 5.07 -1.01 -0.36
CA ARG A 357 4.68 -0.46 -1.67
C ARG A 357 3.66 0.68 -1.53
N ASP A 358 3.18 0.96 -0.32
CA ASP A 358 2.17 1.99 -0.09
C ASP A 358 2.71 3.22 0.63
N SER A 359 2.52 4.39 0.01
CA SER A 359 2.82 5.68 0.63
C SER A 359 2.08 5.93 1.94
N GLN A 360 0.84 5.44 2.08
CA GLN A 360 -0.03 5.76 3.21
C GLN A 360 0.28 4.90 4.44
N THR A 361 0.75 3.67 4.23
CA THR A 361 1.10 2.73 5.31
C THR A 361 2.60 2.46 5.39
N PHE A 362 3.40 3.26 4.69
CA PHE A 362 4.85 3.08 4.50
C PHE A 362 5.58 2.77 5.80
N LEU A 363 5.37 3.57 6.87
CA LEU A 363 6.06 3.37 8.13
C LEU A 363 5.77 1.99 8.74
N PHE A 364 4.50 1.59 8.78
CA PHE A 364 4.09 0.32 9.37
C PHE A 364 4.68 -0.84 8.59
N GLN A 365 4.59 -0.79 7.26
CA GLN A 365 5.15 -1.81 6.38
C GLN A 365 6.68 -1.86 6.49
N HIS A 366 7.33 -0.70 6.56
CA HIS A 366 8.77 -0.60 6.72
C HIS A 366 9.25 -1.19 8.06
N SER A 367 8.57 -0.92 9.18
CA SER A 367 8.91 -1.51 10.48
C SER A 367 8.81 -3.03 10.48
N ILE A 368 7.77 -3.59 9.87
CA ILE A 368 7.63 -5.05 9.77
C ILE A 368 8.67 -5.63 8.80
N SER A 369 8.85 -5.01 7.62
CA SER A 369 9.87 -5.43 6.65
C SER A 369 11.27 -5.44 7.25
N PHE A 370 11.62 -4.39 8.00
CA PHE A 370 12.88 -4.31 8.74
C PHE A 370 12.99 -5.43 9.78
N ALA A 371 11.97 -5.62 10.61
CA ALA A 371 11.94 -6.66 11.65
C ALA A 371 12.13 -8.07 11.05
N ILE A 372 11.37 -8.39 10.01
CA ILE A 372 11.39 -9.69 9.34
C ILE A 372 12.68 -9.90 8.56
N SER A 373 13.20 -8.86 7.90
CA SER A 373 14.50 -8.93 7.22
C SER A 373 15.61 -9.24 8.22
N LEU A 374 15.71 -8.47 9.33
CA LEU A 374 16.74 -8.66 10.35
C LEU A 374 16.68 -10.04 11.01
N ALA A 375 15.49 -10.44 11.48
CA ALA A 375 15.30 -11.74 12.11
C ALA A 375 15.51 -12.89 11.11
N GLY A 376 15.01 -12.75 9.88
CA GLY A 376 15.20 -13.73 8.81
C GLY A 376 16.66 -13.89 8.40
N THR A 377 17.45 -12.81 8.38
CA THR A 377 18.89 -12.86 8.11
C THR A 377 19.62 -13.72 9.15
N LEU A 378 19.34 -13.50 10.43
CA LEU A 378 20.00 -14.23 11.51
C LEU A 378 19.48 -15.67 11.62
N SER A 379 18.17 -15.88 11.42
CA SER A 379 17.57 -17.22 11.34
C SER A 379 18.19 -18.05 10.22
N THR A 380 18.40 -17.47 9.03
CA THR A 380 19.06 -18.16 7.91
C THR A 380 20.52 -18.45 8.20
N GLN A 381 21.23 -17.53 8.85
CA GLN A 381 22.66 -17.66 9.13
C GLN A 381 22.98 -18.72 10.18
N TYR A 382 22.13 -18.85 11.20
CA TYR A 382 22.39 -19.69 12.37
C TYR A 382 21.44 -20.90 12.48
N GLY A 383 20.36 -20.95 11.69
CA GLY A 383 19.39 -22.05 11.68
C GLY A 383 18.76 -22.28 13.05
N ASP A 384 18.86 -23.50 13.55
CA ASP A 384 18.33 -23.89 14.86
C ASP A 384 19.23 -23.47 16.04
N GLN A 385 20.43 -22.94 15.77
CA GLN A 385 21.35 -22.48 16.82
C GLN A 385 20.93 -21.14 17.42
N ILE A 386 20.13 -20.35 16.70
CA ILE A 386 19.58 -19.10 17.24
C ILE A 386 18.26 -19.39 17.95
N LYS A 387 18.20 -18.92 19.20
CA LYS A 387 17.04 -19.10 20.07
C LYS A 387 15.88 -18.19 19.65
N ASP A 388 14.66 -18.69 19.82
CA ASP A 388 13.45 -17.93 19.49
C ASP A 388 13.31 -16.68 20.36
N GLU A 389 13.76 -16.68 21.62
CA GLU A 389 13.72 -15.47 22.46
C GLU A 389 14.59 -14.34 21.89
N MET A 390 15.72 -14.69 21.25
CA MET A 390 16.55 -13.70 20.57
C MET A 390 15.83 -13.17 19.32
N LEU A 391 15.25 -14.04 18.49
CA LEU A 391 14.52 -13.62 17.30
C LEU A 391 13.30 -12.76 17.65
N ASP A 392 12.56 -13.12 18.70
CA ASP A 392 11.43 -12.34 19.21
C ASP A 392 11.87 -10.95 19.67
N GLY A 393 12.95 -10.85 20.45
CA GLY A 393 13.52 -9.56 20.84
C GLY A 393 13.95 -8.70 19.65
N LEU A 394 14.42 -9.32 18.57
CA LEU A 394 14.77 -8.62 17.33
C LEU A 394 13.55 -8.11 16.58
N ILE A 395 12.50 -8.93 16.48
CA ILE A 395 11.25 -8.57 15.81
C ILE A 395 10.58 -7.43 16.57
N LEU A 396 10.45 -7.54 17.91
CA LEU A 396 9.93 -6.47 18.76
C LEU A 396 10.73 -5.17 18.62
N GLY A 397 12.07 -5.27 18.58
CA GLY A 397 12.96 -4.13 18.31
C GLY A 397 12.64 -3.47 16.97
N GLY A 398 12.44 -4.26 15.92
CA GLY A 398 12.05 -3.76 14.61
C GLY A 398 10.67 -3.12 14.56
N LEU A 399 9.68 -3.63 15.30
CA LEU A 399 8.37 -2.97 15.44
C LEU A 399 8.49 -1.60 16.12
N CYS A 400 9.44 -1.45 17.05
CA CYS A 400 9.63 -0.23 17.84
C CYS A 400 10.57 0.81 17.22
N HIS A 401 11.44 0.44 16.28
CA HIS A 401 12.62 1.23 15.90
C HIS A 401 12.31 2.65 15.35
N GLU A 402 11.17 2.85 14.69
CA GLU A 402 10.78 4.15 14.12
C GLU A 402 9.72 4.89 14.95
N LEU A 403 9.36 4.40 16.14
CA LEU A 403 8.37 5.07 16.99
C LEU A 403 8.79 6.48 17.41
N SER A 404 10.10 6.75 17.48
CA SER A 404 10.65 8.07 17.81
C SER A 404 10.27 9.15 16.78
N ARG A 405 9.99 8.74 15.54
CA ARG A 405 9.45 9.65 14.50
C ARG A 405 8.01 10.05 14.78
N ALA A 406 7.24 9.25 15.53
CA ALA A 406 5.88 9.60 15.90
C ALA A 406 5.80 10.80 16.85
N LEU A 407 6.88 11.09 17.59
CA LEU A 407 7.03 12.21 18.52
C LEU A 407 7.54 13.50 17.84
N LEU A 408 7.93 13.45 16.56
CA LEU A 408 8.37 14.64 15.84
C LEU A 408 7.20 15.59 15.55
N PRO A 409 7.43 16.93 15.49
CA PRO A 409 6.38 17.91 15.19
C PRO A 409 5.69 17.73 13.84
N ASP A 410 6.42 17.28 12.82
CA ASP A 410 5.91 16.95 11.47
C ASP A 410 5.42 15.49 11.36
N GLY A 411 5.50 14.74 12.47
CA GLY A 411 5.16 13.34 12.57
C GLY A 411 6.09 12.42 11.76
N ILE A 412 5.48 11.43 11.11
CA ILE A 412 6.16 10.26 10.51
C ILE A 412 6.79 10.58 9.14
N GLN A 413 6.74 11.84 8.69
CA GLN A 413 7.04 12.19 7.30
C GLN A 413 8.55 12.33 7.02
N SER A 414 9.29 11.22 6.97
CA SER A 414 10.51 11.17 6.16
C SER A 414 10.90 9.74 5.78
N SER A 415 11.19 9.55 4.50
CA SER A 415 11.78 8.33 3.94
C SER A 415 13.27 8.48 3.62
N GLN A 416 13.84 9.66 3.88
CA GLN A 416 15.21 9.96 3.49
C GLN A 416 16.18 9.41 4.53
N LEU A 417 17.29 8.87 4.03
CA LEU A 417 18.39 8.38 4.87
C LEU A 417 19.19 9.55 5.47
N GLU A 418 19.34 10.62 4.70
CA GLU A 418 19.97 11.86 5.15
C GLU A 418 18.91 12.82 5.68
N LEU A 419 19.23 13.46 6.81
CA LEU A 419 18.35 14.40 7.48
C LEU A 419 19.02 15.77 7.51
N ASP A 420 18.23 16.84 7.39
CA ASP A 420 18.73 18.17 7.69
C ASP A 420 19.12 18.29 9.18
N LYS A 421 19.91 19.32 9.49
CA LYS A 421 20.46 19.50 10.84
C LYS A 421 19.38 19.64 11.92
N GLU A 422 18.28 20.31 11.63
CA GLU A 422 17.20 20.55 12.61
C GLU A 422 16.43 19.26 12.89
N THR A 423 16.06 18.54 11.82
CA THR A 423 15.40 17.24 11.90
C THR A 423 16.27 16.22 12.63
N ARG A 424 17.59 16.23 12.38
CA ARG A 424 18.53 15.32 13.06
C ARG A 424 18.54 15.55 14.57
N VAL A 425 18.63 16.81 15.02
CA VAL A 425 18.62 17.15 16.45
C VAL A 425 17.28 16.75 17.10
N ALA A 426 16.16 17.08 16.45
CA ALA A 426 14.83 16.74 16.97
C ALA A 426 14.64 15.22 17.07
N LEU A 427 15.03 14.48 16.03
CA LEU A 427 14.92 13.02 16.02
C LEU A 427 15.84 12.37 17.05
N SER A 428 17.08 12.84 17.22
CA SER A 428 17.97 12.33 18.28
C SER A 428 17.34 12.47 19.66
N ALA A 429 16.68 13.61 19.95
CA ALA A 429 16.04 13.84 21.24
C ALA A 429 14.84 12.90 21.47
N THR A 430 13.94 12.77 20.50
CA THR A 430 12.79 11.86 20.63
C THR A 430 13.21 10.39 20.64
N HIS A 431 14.32 10.06 19.99
CA HIS A 431 14.90 8.74 20.00
C HIS A 431 15.45 8.38 21.39
N MET A 432 16.23 9.27 22.01
CA MET A 432 16.69 9.05 23.39
C MET A 432 15.53 8.94 24.38
N GLN A 433 14.48 9.74 24.21
CA GLN A 433 13.25 9.61 24.99
C GLN A 433 12.62 8.22 24.83
N LEU A 434 12.49 7.71 23.61
CA LEU A 434 11.94 6.38 23.36
C LEU A 434 12.80 5.28 24.00
N VAL A 435 14.13 5.36 23.87
CA VAL A 435 15.04 4.40 24.49
C VAL A 435 14.87 4.38 26.01
N SER A 436 14.80 5.55 26.66
CA SER A 436 14.55 5.62 28.11
C SER A 436 13.19 5.07 28.53
N LEU A 437 12.14 5.30 27.73
CA LEU A 437 10.81 4.73 27.99
C LEU A 437 10.82 3.20 27.91
N LEU A 438 11.50 2.65 26.90
CA LEU A 438 11.61 1.20 26.72
C LEU A 438 12.50 0.54 27.78
N ASP A 439 13.61 1.19 28.16
CA ASP A 439 14.55 0.68 29.19
C ASP A 439 13.92 0.61 30.59
N ALA A 440 12.90 1.45 30.84
CA ALA A 440 12.15 1.43 32.08
C ALA A 440 11.12 0.28 32.17
N LEU A 441 10.87 -0.45 31.08
CA LEU A 441 9.91 -1.56 31.06
C LEU A 441 10.52 -2.82 31.67
N PRO A 442 9.79 -3.53 32.54
CA PRO A 442 10.25 -4.81 33.05
C PRO A 442 10.33 -5.85 31.92
N ASP A 443 11.29 -6.76 32.03
CA ASP A 443 11.44 -7.94 31.17
C ASP A 443 11.53 -7.66 29.66
N LEU A 444 11.94 -6.45 29.26
CA LEU A 444 12.20 -6.15 27.86
C LEU A 444 13.53 -6.79 27.41
N ALA A 445 13.50 -7.48 26.26
CA ALA A 445 14.70 -8.07 25.68
C ALA A 445 15.75 -6.99 25.38
N ARG A 446 17.02 -7.25 25.74
CA ARG A 446 18.12 -6.30 25.51
C ARG A 446 18.33 -6.00 24.03
N GLU A 447 18.08 -7.01 23.19
CA GLU A 447 18.11 -6.93 21.73
C GLU A 447 17.15 -5.85 21.21
N THR A 448 15.97 -5.71 21.80
CA THR A 448 15.01 -4.65 21.46
C THR A 448 15.62 -3.27 21.68
N LEU A 449 16.27 -3.05 22.83
CA LEU A 449 16.91 -1.77 23.14
C LEU A 449 18.10 -1.49 22.21
N TYR A 450 18.94 -2.49 21.91
CA TYR A 450 20.04 -2.31 20.97
C TYR A 450 19.55 -1.93 19.58
N ILE A 451 18.50 -2.57 19.07
CA ILE A 451 17.94 -2.22 17.77
C ILE A 451 17.41 -0.81 17.78
N VAL A 452 16.53 -0.49 18.73
CA VAL A 452 15.90 0.83 18.78
C VAL A 452 17.01 1.86 18.82
N ARG A 453 17.93 1.78 19.79
CA ARG A 453 19.01 2.73 20.01
C ARG A 453 19.98 2.88 18.83
N ASP A 454 20.38 1.78 18.18
CA ASP A 454 21.57 1.77 17.31
C ASP A 454 21.26 1.57 15.81
N CYS A 455 20.02 1.26 15.40
CA CYS A 455 19.74 0.95 13.99
C CYS A 455 19.93 2.15 13.02
N HIS A 456 20.05 3.38 13.54
CA HIS A 456 20.36 4.59 12.77
C HIS A 456 21.84 5.00 12.87
N GLU A 457 22.65 4.27 13.64
CA GLU A 457 24.07 4.54 13.81
C GLU A 457 24.91 4.06 12.62
N ARG A 458 26.08 4.67 12.42
CA ARG A 458 27.00 4.38 11.30
C ARG A 458 28.42 4.24 11.83
N LEU A 459 29.22 3.38 11.19
CA LEU A 459 30.55 3.02 11.70
C LEU A 459 31.51 4.20 11.84
N ASP A 460 31.32 5.24 11.03
CA ASP A 460 32.07 6.49 11.03
C ASP A 460 31.58 7.53 12.06
N GLY A 461 30.52 7.20 12.82
CA GLY A 461 29.92 8.09 13.82
C GLY A 461 29.00 9.17 13.23
N SER A 462 28.72 9.15 11.93
CA SER A 462 27.81 10.13 11.30
C SER A 462 26.32 9.85 11.57
N GLY A 463 26.02 8.70 12.19
CA GLY A 463 24.67 8.29 12.58
C GLY A 463 24.09 9.03 13.79
N LEU A 464 22.95 8.54 14.27
CA LEU A 464 22.20 9.09 15.39
C LEU A 464 21.57 7.95 16.22
N PRO A 465 21.19 8.19 17.49
CA PRO A 465 21.22 9.47 18.20
C PRO A 465 22.56 9.83 18.85
N ASN A 466 23.43 8.85 19.13
CA ASN A 466 24.64 9.01 19.93
C ASN A 466 25.91 9.22 19.08
N GLY A 467 25.87 8.89 17.78
CA GLY A 467 27.07 8.93 16.93
C GLY A 467 28.04 7.81 17.25
N HIS A 468 27.52 6.63 17.60
CA HIS A 468 28.31 5.45 17.92
C HIS A 468 29.17 5.03 16.72
N THR A 469 30.48 4.87 16.95
CA THR A 469 31.41 4.35 15.95
C THR A 469 31.47 2.81 16.00
N ASP A 470 32.20 2.22 15.06
CA ASP A 470 32.36 0.75 14.93
C ASP A 470 32.64 0.01 16.25
N GLN A 471 33.44 0.59 17.15
CA GLN A 471 33.81 -0.04 18.42
C GLN A 471 32.67 -0.05 19.46
N ALA A 472 31.74 0.91 19.38
CA ALA A 472 30.61 1.00 20.30
C ALA A 472 29.43 0.12 19.87
N LEU A 473 29.38 -0.30 18.60
CA LEU A 473 28.29 -1.09 18.05
C LEU A 473 28.55 -2.59 18.18
N ASN A 474 27.58 -3.31 18.76
CA ASN A 474 27.62 -4.76 18.78
C ASN A 474 27.27 -5.36 17.40
N ARG A 475 27.45 -6.68 17.22
CA ARG A 475 27.22 -7.36 15.94
C ARG A 475 25.77 -7.25 15.43
N VAL A 476 24.80 -7.29 16.35
CA VAL A 476 23.36 -7.15 16.02
C VAL A 476 23.07 -5.73 15.58
N SER A 477 23.55 -4.72 16.30
CA SER A 477 23.42 -3.30 15.93
C SER A 477 24.03 -3.00 14.55
N LYS A 478 25.21 -3.58 14.26
CA LYS A 478 25.86 -3.46 12.94
C LYS A 478 25.03 -4.06 11.80
N LEU A 479 24.39 -5.21 12.04
CA LEU A 479 23.48 -5.81 11.07
C LEU A 479 22.18 -4.99 10.93
N ALA A 480 21.59 -4.56 12.04
CA ALA A 480 20.40 -3.72 12.06
C ALA A 480 20.61 -2.43 11.26
N ALA A 481 21.73 -1.73 11.45
CA ALA A 481 22.05 -0.53 10.66
C ALA A 481 22.15 -0.81 9.15
N ALA A 482 22.76 -1.94 8.76
CA ALA A 482 22.84 -2.34 7.35
C ALA A 482 21.47 -2.69 6.76
N VAL A 483 20.62 -3.42 7.49
CA VAL A 483 19.24 -3.75 7.09
C VAL A 483 18.40 -2.49 6.97
N TYR A 484 18.49 -1.58 7.95
CA TYR A 484 17.77 -0.30 7.94
C TYR A 484 18.11 0.51 6.69
N ALA A 485 19.41 0.71 6.45
CA ALA A 485 19.88 1.46 5.30
C ALA A 485 19.48 0.77 3.98
N HIS A 486 19.58 -0.56 3.87
CA HIS A 486 19.11 -1.29 2.71
C HIS A 486 17.62 -1.06 2.45
N GLU A 487 16.77 -1.23 3.47
CA GLU A 487 15.32 -1.05 3.35
C GLU A 487 14.94 0.36 2.91
N LYS A 488 15.57 1.39 3.50
CA LYS A 488 15.33 2.79 3.08
C LYS A 488 15.80 3.04 1.64
N LEU A 489 16.99 2.55 1.27
CA LEU A 489 17.56 2.75 -0.07
C LEU A 489 16.88 1.91 -1.16
N SER A 490 16.19 0.84 -0.77
CA SER A 490 15.40 -0.01 -1.67
C SER A 490 14.15 0.69 -2.16
N GLN A 491 13.74 1.78 -1.51
CA GLN A 491 12.50 2.47 -1.79
C GLN A 491 12.77 3.74 -2.60
N CYS A 492 12.25 3.79 -3.82
CA CYS A 492 12.41 4.93 -4.71
C CYS A 492 11.06 5.61 -4.94
N ARG A 493 10.96 6.89 -4.56
CA ARG A 493 9.79 7.69 -4.89
C ARG A 493 9.93 8.28 -6.30
N HIS A 494 8.94 8.07 -7.15
CA HIS A 494 8.87 8.63 -8.49
C HIS A 494 7.42 9.01 -8.82
N ASN A 495 7.19 10.26 -9.25
CA ASN A 495 5.85 10.78 -9.59
C ASN A 495 4.76 10.55 -8.54
N GLY A 496 5.13 10.63 -7.26
CA GLY A 496 4.21 10.37 -6.14
C GLY A 496 4.01 8.89 -5.79
N ASP A 497 4.64 7.97 -6.51
CA ASP A 497 4.55 6.52 -6.31
C ASP A 497 5.84 5.90 -5.75
N TRP A 498 5.75 4.70 -5.14
CA TRP A 498 6.83 4.03 -4.41
C TRP A 498 7.29 2.73 -5.09
N HIS A 499 8.53 2.70 -5.56
CA HIS A 499 9.07 1.54 -6.28
C HIS A 499 10.14 0.81 -5.46
N TYR A 500 10.03 -0.52 -5.41
CA TYR A 500 10.95 -1.39 -4.70
C TYR A 500 12.11 -1.84 -5.61
N HIS A 501 13.33 -1.48 -5.25
CA HIS A 501 14.58 -1.69 -5.99
C HIS A 501 15.73 -2.18 -5.08
N PRO A 502 15.64 -3.40 -4.53
CA PRO A 502 16.63 -3.93 -3.57
C PRO A 502 18.05 -4.00 -4.13
N LEU A 503 18.22 -4.43 -5.38
CA LEU A 503 19.57 -4.49 -6.00
C LEU A 503 20.23 -3.12 -6.14
N ARG A 504 19.44 -2.07 -6.36
CA ARG A 504 19.96 -0.69 -6.39
C ARG A 504 20.44 -0.26 -5.00
N ALA A 505 19.77 -0.71 -3.94
CA ALA A 505 20.16 -0.43 -2.57
C ALA A 505 21.53 -1.03 -2.24
N PHE A 506 21.78 -2.29 -2.63
CA PHE A 506 23.09 -2.91 -2.43
C PHE A 506 24.23 -2.15 -3.11
N LYS A 507 24.02 -1.66 -4.34
CA LYS A 507 25.02 -0.82 -5.01
C LYS A 507 25.30 0.45 -4.20
N GLN A 508 24.26 1.14 -3.74
CA GLN A 508 24.39 2.35 -2.94
C GLN A 508 24.99 2.12 -1.55
N LEU A 509 24.83 0.93 -0.97
CA LEU A 509 25.51 0.55 0.27
C LEU A 509 26.98 0.24 0.03
N ALA A 510 27.32 -0.40 -1.10
CA ALA A 510 28.71 -0.67 -1.47
C ALA A 510 29.50 0.64 -1.65
N ASP A 511 28.86 1.68 -2.18
CA ASP A 511 29.44 3.03 -2.29
C ASP A 511 29.65 3.72 -0.93
N ARG A 512 29.09 3.18 0.17
CA ARG A 512 29.19 3.68 1.56
C ARG A 512 29.84 2.65 2.48
N SER A 513 30.87 1.97 1.98
CA SER A 513 31.45 0.79 2.62
C SER A 513 32.11 1.06 3.98
N ASP A 514 32.50 2.31 4.21
CA ASP A 514 33.06 2.87 5.44
C ASP A 514 32.00 3.15 6.53
N GLN A 515 30.75 3.39 6.12
CA GLN A 515 29.64 3.70 7.04
C GLN A 515 28.92 2.46 7.55
N PHE A 516 29.00 1.33 6.83
CA PHE A 516 28.24 0.11 7.12
C PHE A 516 29.12 -1.13 7.18
N HIS A 517 28.78 -2.05 8.08
CA HIS A 517 29.57 -3.24 8.36
C HIS A 517 29.57 -4.23 7.18
N GLN A 518 30.72 -4.36 6.52
CA GLN A 518 30.89 -5.17 5.31
C GLN A 518 30.44 -6.63 5.46
N PRO A 519 30.79 -7.37 6.53
CA PRO A 519 30.28 -8.73 6.72
C PRO A 519 28.74 -8.79 6.80
N SER A 520 28.10 -7.81 7.44
CA SER A 520 26.63 -7.74 7.53
C SER A 520 26.00 -7.49 6.16
N MET A 521 26.59 -6.59 5.36
CA MET A 521 26.12 -6.34 3.99
C MET A 521 26.23 -7.57 3.09
N ARG A 522 27.33 -8.33 3.21
CA ARG A 522 27.51 -9.59 2.46
C ARG A 522 26.49 -10.64 2.86
N LEU A 523 26.18 -10.72 4.15
CA LEU A 523 25.16 -11.64 4.66
C LEU A 523 23.78 -11.30 4.08
N LEU A 524 23.42 -10.02 4.10
CA LEU A 524 22.17 -9.52 3.53
C LEU A 524 22.10 -9.77 2.01
N LEU A 525 23.18 -9.49 1.28
CA LEU A 525 23.25 -9.75 -0.17
C LEU A 525 23.09 -11.24 -0.48
N LYS A 526 23.73 -12.12 0.30
CA LYS A 526 23.60 -13.58 0.14
C LYS A 526 22.16 -14.03 0.34
N GLN A 527 21.47 -13.52 1.36
CA GLN A 527 20.07 -13.88 1.64
C GLN A 527 19.12 -13.40 0.53
N HIS A 528 19.33 -12.20 -0.01
CA HIS A 528 18.48 -11.65 -1.06
C HIS A 528 18.70 -12.30 -2.43
N GLY A 529 19.93 -12.76 -2.71
CA GLY A 529 20.29 -13.35 -4.00
C GLY A 529 20.30 -12.35 -5.16
N LYS A 530 20.46 -12.87 -6.38
CA LYS A 530 20.54 -12.05 -7.60
C LYS A 530 19.20 -11.41 -7.97
N TYR A 531 18.09 -12.05 -7.63
CA TYR A 531 16.74 -11.60 -7.96
C TYR A 531 15.87 -11.67 -6.69
N PRO A 532 15.89 -10.63 -5.85
CA PRO A 532 15.26 -10.67 -4.53
C PRO A 532 13.75 -10.86 -4.59
N LEU A 533 13.16 -11.42 -3.53
CA LEU A 533 11.71 -11.55 -3.39
C LEU A 533 11.01 -10.21 -3.62
N GLY A 534 9.89 -10.24 -4.35
CA GLY A 534 9.12 -9.05 -4.74
C GLY A 534 9.81 -8.14 -5.76
N SER A 535 11.05 -8.41 -6.19
CA SER A 535 11.67 -7.66 -7.29
C SER A 535 11.05 -8.03 -8.64
N THR A 536 11.20 -7.16 -9.63
CA THR A 536 10.70 -7.38 -10.99
C THR A 536 11.81 -7.91 -11.89
N VAL A 537 11.47 -8.89 -12.72
CA VAL A 537 12.32 -9.49 -13.74
C VAL A 537 11.66 -9.44 -15.11
N LEU A 538 12.48 -9.39 -16.17
CA LEU A 538 12.07 -9.53 -17.56
C LEU A 538 12.36 -10.96 -18.02
N LEU A 539 11.37 -11.60 -18.63
CA LEU A 539 11.47 -12.90 -19.27
C LEU A 539 11.82 -12.76 -20.76
N ASN A 540 12.36 -13.83 -21.33
CA ASN A 540 12.76 -13.91 -22.74
C ASN A 540 11.59 -13.81 -23.76
N ASP A 541 10.34 -13.82 -23.30
CA ASP A 541 9.13 -13.59 -24.13
C ASP A 541 8.59 -12.14 -24.01
N GLU A 542 9.42 -11.23 -23.51
CA GLU A 542 9.08 -9.82 -23.30
C GLU A 542 8.03 -9.57 -22.20
N THR A 543 7.77 -10.54 -21.33
CA THR A 543 6.90 -10.34 -20.16
C THR A 543 7.69 -9.96 -18.90
N LEU A 544 7.09 -9.13 -18.04
CA LEU A 544 7.60 -8.85 -16.69
C LEU A 544 6.89 -9.71 -15.67
N ALA A 545 7.68 -10.20 -14.72
CA ALA A 545 7.19 -10.96 -13.59
C ALA A 545 7.76 -10.47 -12.26
N LEU A 546 7.03 -10.74 -11.18
CA LEU A 546 7.48 -10.56 -9.80
C LEU A 546 8.05 -11.87 -9.26
N VAL A 547 9.15 -11.80 -8.53
CA VAL A 547 9.73 -12.98 -7.86
C VAL A 547 8.89 -13.31 -6.61
N LEU A 548 8.25 -14.48 -6.60
CA LEU A 548 7.42 -14.95 -5.48
C LEU A 548 8.13 -15.94 -4.57
N ARG A 549 9.01 -16.78 -5.13
CA ARG A 549 9.76 -17.75 -4.34
C ARG A 549 11.14 -17.92 -4.93
N GLN A 550 12.08 -18.31 -4.09
CA GLN A 550 13.43 -18.71 -4.41
C GLN A 550 13.68 -20.14 -3.92
N ASP A 551 14.62 -20.83 -4.55
CA ASP A 551 15.15 -22.11 -4.09
C ASP A 551 16.22 -21.92 -2.99
N ASP A 552 16.82 -23.03 -2.54
CA ASP A 552 17.86 -23.04 -1.51
C ASP A 552 19.16 -22.36 -1.96
N GLN A 553 19.35 -22.15 -3.26
CA GLN A 553 20.46 -21.39 -3.84
C GLN A 553 20.09 -19.91 -4.13
N GLN A 554 18.93 -19.46 -3.66
CA GLN A 554 18.42 -18.10 -3.83
C GLN A 554 18.17 -17.73 -5.31
N HIS A 555 17.95 -18.72 -6.18
CA HIS A 555 17.45 -18.49 -7.53
C HIS A 555 15.92 -18.47 -7.54
N PRO A 556 15.28 -17.63 -8.35
CA PRO A 556 13.82 -17.62 -8.47
C PRO A 556 13.28 -18.99 -8.88
N SER A 557 12.31 -19.49 -8.13
CA SER A 557 11.59 -20.74 -8.41
C SER A 557 10.14 -20.48 -8.82
N HIS A 558 9.50 -19.46 -8.24
CA HIS A 558 8.14 -19.06 -8.60
C HIS A 558 8.12 -17.59 -8.97
N LEU A 559 7.49 -17.30 -10.10
CA LEU A 559 7.29 -15.96 -10.62
C LEU A 559 5.79 -15.70 -10.80
N ARG A 560 5.38 -14.43 -10.71
CA ARG A 560 4.04 -13.99 -11.12
C ARG A 560 4.17 -13.03 -12.28
N ILE A 561 3.76 -13.46 -13.47
CA ILE A 561 3.74 -12.62 -14.67
C ILE A 561 2.64 -11.58 -14.48
N VAL A 562 2.96 -10.32 -14.74
CA VAL A 562 2.07 -9.18 -14.46
C VAL A 562 1.97 -8.20 -15.62
N TYR A 563 2.92 -8.23 -16.56
CA TYR A 563 2.97 -7.25 -17.65
C TYR A 563 3.58 -7.84 -18.90
N ASN A 564 3.14 -7.39 -20.07
CA ASN A 564 3.76 -7.68 -21.36
C ASN A 564 4.34 -6.37 -21.92
N THR A 565 5.66 -6.33 -22.09
CA THR A 565 6.38 -5.14 -22.54
C THR A 565 6.21 -4.87 -24.03
N ARG A 566 5.98 -5.90 -24.85
CA ARG A 566 5.69 -5.79 -26.29
C ARG A 566 4.40 -5.01 -26.56
N PHE A 567 3.35 -5.32 -25.80
CA PHE A 567 2.04 -4.68 -25.92
C PHE A 567 1.84 -3.52 -24.94
N ASN A 568 2.89 -3.21 -24.15
CA ASN A 568 2.86 -2.20 -23.09
C ASN A 568 1.65 -2.37 -22.15
N SER A 569 1.22 -3.61 -21.90
CA SER A 569 -0.05 -3.95 -21.24
C SER A 569 0.16 -4.77 -19.99
N LEU A 570 -0.75 -4.59 -19.04
CA LEU A 570 -0.85 -5.44 -17.87
C LEU A 570 -1.51 -6.76 -18.32
N VAL A 571 -0.98 -7.91 -17.89
CA VAL A 571 -1.58 -9.22 -18.20
C VAL A 571 -2.19 -9.83 -16.95
N PRO A 572 -3.27 -10.63 -17.06
CA PRO A 572 -3.84 -11.35 -15.91
C PRO A 572 -2.74 -12.04 -15.11
N PRO A 573 -2.65 -11.81 -13.78
CA PRO A 573 -1.56 -12.37 -13.00
C PRO A 573 -1.54 -13.88 -13.11
N ARG A 574 -0.41 -14.42 -13.57
CA ARG A 574 -0.22 -15.87 -13.74
C ARG A 574 1.04 -16.30 -13.03
N ASP A 575 0.90 -17.30 -12.17
CA ASP A 575 2.04 -17.93 -11.54
C ASP A 575 2.73 -18.88 -12.51
N LEU A 576 4.05 -18.76 -12.54
CA LEU A 576 4.95 -19.58 -13.31
C LEU A 576 5.93 -20.22 -12.34
N LEU A 577 5.89 -21.56 -12.27
CA LEU A 577 6.95 -22.35 -11.67
C LEU A 577 8.08 -22.47 -12.69
N LEU A 578 9.28 -22.03 -12.34
CA LEU A 578 10.49 -22.19 -13.14
C LEU A 578 11.07 -23.59 -12.94
N THR A 579 11.31 -24.30 -14.04
CA THR A 579 12.03 -25.58 -14.08
C THR A 579 13.04 -25.54 -15.23
N ASP A 580 14.05 -26.42 -15.19
CA ASP A 580 15.06 -26.52 -16.27
C ASP A 580 14.47 -26.83 -17.65
N LYS A 581 13.22 -27.29 -17.71
CA LYS A 581 12.49 -27.60 -18.95
C LYS A 581 11.61 -26.44 -19.45
N ASN A 582 11.55 -25.32 -18.74
CA ASN A 582 10.75 -24.18 -19.16
C ASN A 582 11.40 -23.50 -20.37
N GLU A 583 10.60 -23.24 -21.42
CA GLU A 583 11.00 -22.34 -22.52
C GLU A 583 11.17 -20.89 -22.04
N LEU A 584 10.41 -20.51 -21.00
CA LEU A 584 10.48 -19.20 -20.37
C LEU A 584 11.62 -19.12 -19.34
N GLN A 585 12.52 -18.16 -19.54
CA GLN A 585 13.68 -17.93 -18.69
C GLN A 585 13.81 -16.45 -18.31
N ILE A 586 14.40 -16.20 -17.14
CA ILE A 586 14.72 -14.84 -16.69
C ILE A 586 15.88 -14.32 -17.52
N GLU A 587 15.61 -13.30 -18.35
CA GLU A 587 16.64 -12.61 -19.12
C GLU A 587 17.46 -11.68 -18.21
N ARG A 588 16.78 -10.84 -17.43
CA ARG A 588 17.41 -9.84 -16.55
C ARG A 588 16.48 -9.26 -15.50
N SER A 589 17.07 -8.55 -14.53
CA SER A 589 16.29 -7.70 -13.61
C SER A 589 15.67 -6.54 -14.38
N ALA A 590 14.42 -6.21 -14.03
CA ALA A 590 13.65 -5.16 -14.65
C ALA A 590 13.37 -4.04 -13.65
N ASN A 591 13.42 -2.80 -14.16
CA ASN A 591 12.96 -1.64 -13.42
C ASN A 591 11.56 -1.26 -13.94
N PRO A 592 10.48 -1.44 -13.16
CA PRO A 592 9.12 -1.09 -13.57
C PRO A 592 8.95 0.36 -14.03
N LEU A 593 9.78 1.29 -13.54
CA LEU A 593 9.78 2.69 -13.96
C LEU A 593 10.12 2.86 -15.43
N ARG A 594 10.94 1.99 -16.01
CA ARG A 594 11.26 2.02 -17.46
C ARG A 594 10.07 1.66 -18.34
N TYR A 595 9.04 1.07 -17.75
CA TYR A 595 7.80 0.64 -18.39
C TYR A 595 6.60 1.41 -17.85
N GLU A 596 6.82 2.46 -17.05
CA GLU A 596 5.81 3.33 -16.44
C GLU A 596 4.73 2.57 -15.64
N ILE A 597 5.10 1.43 -15.06
CA ILE A 597 4.19 0.61 -14.28
C ILE A 597 4.15 1.18 -12.86
N SER A 598 2.99 1.74 -12.48
CA SER A 598 2.73 2.17 -11.10
C SER A 598 2.93 1.01 -10.11
N SER A 599 3.51 1.32 -8.95
CA SER A 599 3.68 0.37 -7.85
C SER A 599 2.36 -0.26 -7.41
N GLN A 600 1.25 0.48 -7.52
CA GLN A 600 -0.09 -0.01 -7.17
C GLN A 600 -0.49 -1.22 -8.02
N LEU A 601 -0.05 -1.25 -9.28
CA LEU A 601 -0.30 -2.35 -10.22
C LEU A 601 0.53 -3.59 -9.85
N LEU A 602 1.68 -3.39 -9.21
CA LEU A 602 2.54 -4.46 -8.70
C LEU A 602 2.20 -4.89 -7.25
N LYS A 603 1.32 -4.16 -6.56
CA LYS A 603 0.78 -4.56 -5.24
C LYS A 603 -0.25 -5.67 -5.34
N LEU A 604 -1.21 -5.52 -6.26
CA LEU A 604 -2.36 -6.42 -6.43
C LEU A 604 -1.94 -7.89 -6.65
N PRO A 605 -0.89 -8.19 -7.42
CA PRO A 605 -0.43 -9.55 -7.65
C PRO A 605 0.32 -10.16 -6.45
N LEU A 606 0.66 -9.44 -5.39
CA LEU A 606 1.35 -10.03 -4.22
C LEU A 606 0.41 -10.36 -3.07
N ARG A 607 -0.89 -10.09 -3.25
CA ARG A 607 -1.93 -10.69 -2.40
C ARG A 607 -2.01 -12.16 -2.80
N ILE A 608 -1.24 -12.99 -2.09
CA ILE A 608 -1.33 -14.46 -2.18
C ILE A 608 -2.76 -14.89 -1.91
#